data_AF-A0A5F8GQB1-F1
#
_entry.id   AF-A0A5F8GQB1-F1
#
_cell.length_a   1.000
_cell.length_b   1.000
_cell.length_c   1.000
_cell.angle_alpha   90.00
_cell.angle_beta   90.00
_cell.angle_gamma   90.00
#
_symmetry.space_group_name_H-M   'P 1'
#
loop_
_entity.id
_entity.type
_entity.pdbx_description
1 polymer ?
#
loop_
_entity_poly.entity_id
_entity_poly.type
_entity_poly.pdbx_seq_one_letter_code
_entity_poly.pdbx_strand_id
1 'polypeptide(L)'
;LRGCLNMRTQKCYAVKSNINEFLDIARRTYTEIVDDIAGMIAQLAEKYSLPLKTSFSSARGFFIQMNTDCSLLPRAPLPSEFIKITKTKSTYSFTSADLIKMNERCQESLREIYHMTYMVVCQLLSEVYEHIHCLYKLSDVVSMVDMLLAFAHACTLSDYGKLCASRELCFLSRSTRVFLGFPLL
;
A
#
# COMPACT_ATOMS: atom_id res chain seq x y z
N LEU A 1 -0.31 5.47 -15.14
CA LEU A 1 -1.66 4.95 -14.83
C LEU A 1 -1.69 3.70 -13.93
N ARG A 2 -0.66 2.84 -13.89
CA ARG A 2 -0.61 1.65 -13.01
C ARG A 2 -0.44 1.92 -11.50
N GLY A 3 0.00 3.12 -11.08
CA GLY A 3 0.27 3.41 -9.66
C GLY A 3 -0.94 3.78 -8.80
N CYS A 4 -1.93 4.50 -9.35
CA CYS A 4 -3.05 5.02 -8.56
C CYS A 4 -4.06 3.92 -8.16
N LEU A 5 -4.37 3.00 -9.10
CA LEU A 5 -5.18 1.82 -8.81
C LEU A 5 -4.50 0.93 -7.76
N ASN A 6 -3.18 0.74 -7.87
CA ASN A 6 -2.43 -0.10 -6.94
C ASN A 6 -2.46 0.45 -5.51
N MET A 7 -2.35 1.78 -5.35
CA MET A 7 -2.44 2.42 -4.03
C MET A 7 -3.86 2.34 -3.43
N ARG A 8 -4.91 2.34 -4.26
CA ARG A 8 -6.29 2.14 -3.82
C ARG A 8 -6.51 0.71 -3.32
N THR A 9 -6.06 -0.27 -4.09
CA THR A 9 -6.12 -1.69 -3.71
C THR A 9 -5.32 -1.96 -2.45
N GLN A 10 -4.10 -1.41 -2.34
CA GLN A 10 -3.29 -1.54 -1.12
C GLN A 10 -4.00 -0.99 0.12
N LYS A 11 -4.66 0.17 0.02
CA LYS A 11 -5.41 0.75 1.14
C LYS A 11 -6.68 -0.04 1.48
N CYS A 12 -7.44 -0.47 0.47
CA CYS A 12 -8.66 -1.27 0.70
C CYS A 12 -8.37 -2.61 1.37
N TYR A 13 -7.23 -3.24 1.08
CA TYR A 13 -6.86 -4.58 1.56
C TYR A 13 -5.69 -4.58 2.54
N ALA A 14 -5.40 -3.43 3.17
CA ALA A 14 -4.34 -3.32 4.17
C ALA A 14 -4.62 -4.18 5.42
N VAL A 15 -5.89 -4.28 5.82
CA VAL A 15 -6.34 -5.16 6.91
C VAL A 15 -6.69 -6.53 6.34
N LYS A 16 -6.16 -7.60 6.93
CA LYS A 16 -6.45 -8.98 6.53
C LYS A 16 -7.96 -9.28 6.62
N SER A 17 -8.46 -10.15 5.76
CA SER A 17 -9.83 -10.66 5.84
C SER A 17 -10.09 -11.41 7.15
N ASN A 18 -11.34 -11.44 7.60
CA ASN A 18 -11.82 -12.06 8.84
C ASN A 18 -11.31 -11.39 10.13
N ILE A 19 -10.81 -10.14 10.03
CA ILE A 19 -10.48 -9.33 11.21
C ILE A 19 -11.68 -8.49 11.66
N ASN A 20 -12.45 -7.97 10.70
CA ASN A 20 -13.63 -7.18 10.98
C ASN A 20 -14.72 -7.54 9.96
N GLU A 21 -15.80 -8.18 10.44
CA GLU A 21 -16.89 -8.68 9.59
C GLU A 21 -17.57 -7.54 8.83
N PHE A 22 -17.77 -6.38 9.47
CA PHE A 22 -18.38 -5.23 8.81
C PHE A 22 -17.48 -4.69 7.69
N LEU A 23 -16.16 -4.66 7.87
CA LEU A 23 -15.21 -4.26 6.83
C LEU A 23 -15.25 -5.22 5.65
N ASP A 24 -15.39 -6.51 5.91
CA ASP A 24 -15.49 -7.52 4.85
C ASP A 24 -16.84 -7.45 4.11
N ILE A 25 -17.93 -7.12 4.81
CA ILE A 25 -19.22 -6.80 4.18
C ILE A 25 -19.08 -5.56 3.28
N ALA A 26 -18.47 -4.48 3.78
CA ALA A 26 -18.28 -3.25 2.99
C ALA A 26 -17.45 -3.50 1.72
N ARG A 27 -16.40 -4.33 1.80
CA ARG A 27 -15.59 -4.77 0.64
C ARG A 27 -16.39 -5.58 -0.36
N ARG A 28 -17.28 -6.46 0.11
CA ARG A 28 -18.19 -7.21 -0.77
C ARG A 28 -19.14 -6.28 -1.49
N THR A 29 -19.79 -5.35 -0.77
CA THR A 29 -20.66 -4.33 -1.35
C THR A 29 -19.95 -3.49 -2.41
N TYR A 30 -18.70 -3.10 -2.18
CA TYR A 30 -17.89 -2.41 -3.19
C TYR A 30 -17.73 -3.24 -4.47
N THR A 31 -17.44 -4.55 -4.32
CA THR A 31 -17.24 -5.46 -5.46
C THR A 31 -18.55 -5.64 -6.24
N GLU A 32 -19.67 -5.82 -5.54
CA GLU A 32 -21.02 -5.88 -6.14
C GLU A 32 -21.34 -4.61 -6.94
N ILE A 33 -21.05 -3.42 -6.41
CA ILE A 33 -21.25 -2.16 -7.14
C ILE A 33 -20.40 -2.09 -8.42
N VAL A 34 -19.16 -2.58 -8.38
CA VAL A 34 -18.28 -2.59 -9.56
C VAL A 34 -18.80 -3.57 -10.61
N ASP A 35 -19.28 -4.74 -10.18
CA ASP A 35 -19.88 -5.74 -11.06
C ASP A 35 -21.19 -5.23 -11.68
N ASP A 36 -22.04 -4.55 -10.90
CA ASP A 36 -23.26 -3.87 -11.39
C ASP A 36 -22.94 -2.81 -12.46
N ILE A 37 -21.86 -2.03 -12.27
CA ILE A 37 -21.40 -1.06 -13.27
C ILE A 37 -20.99 -1.77 -14.57
N ALA A 38 -20.25 -2.87 -14.47
CA ALA A 38 -19.84 -3.64 -15.64
C ALA A 38 -21.06 -4.25 -16.36
N GLY A 39 -22.02 -4.79 -15.61
CA GLY A 39 -23.28 -5.33 -16.12
C GLY A 39 -24.14 -4.28 -16.84
N MET A 40 -24.29 -3.09 -16.23
CA MET A 40 -25.00 -1.96 -16.85
C MET A 40 -24.39 -1.58 -18.21
N ILE A 41 -23.06 -1.50 -18.29
CA ILE A 41 -22.37 -1.13 -19.53
C ILE A 41 -22.51 -2.23 -20.58
N ALA A 42 -22.51 -3.51 -20.18
CA ALA A 42 -22.77 -4.63 -21.09
C ALA A 42 -24.20 -4.60 -21.67
N GLN A 43 -25.20 -4.30 -20.84
CA GLN A 43 -26.58 -4.14 -21.30
C GLN A 43 -26.73 -2.96 -22.29
N LEU A 44 -26.04 -1.85 -22.04
CA LEU A 44 -26.00 -0.71 -22.98
C LEU A 44 -25.28 -1.09 -24.29
N ALA A 45 -24.24 -1.92 -24.23
CA ALA A 45 -23.51 -2.39 -25.40
C ALA A 45 -24.42 -3.24 -26.31
N GLU A 46 -25.20 -4.14 -25.70
CA GLU A 46 -26.15 -5.00 -26.40
C GLU A 46 -27.34 -4.19 -26.96
N LYS A 47 -27.97 -3.36 -26.13
CA LYS A 47 -29.12 -2.51 -26.50
C LYS A 47 -28.86 -1.65 -27.73
N TYR A 48 -27.66 -1.08 -27.84
CA TYR A 48 -27.29 -0.22 -28.95
C TYR A 48 -26.43 -0.93 -30.01
N SER A 49 -26.09 -2.21 -29.80
CA SER A 49 -25.16 -2.98 -30.64
C SER A 49 -23.85 -2.22 -30.90
N LEU A 50 -23.33 -1.54 -29.87
CA LEU A 50 -22.09 -0.76 -29.92
C LEU A 50 -20.98 -1.47 -29.13
N PRO A 51 -19.71 -1.41 -29.59
CA PRO A 51 -18.58 -2.02 -28.89
C PRO A 51 -18.14 -1.17 -27.69
N LEU A 52 -18.98 -1.10 -26.66
CA LEU A 52 -18.73 -0.36 -25.42
C LEU A 52 -17.79 -1.14 -24.50
N LYS A 53 -16.88 -0.43 -23.84
CA LYS A 53 -15.96 -0.97 -22.84
C LYS A 53 -15.98 -0.11 -21.59
N THR A 54 -15.96 -0.76 -20.43
CA THR A 54 -15.78 -0.09 -19.15
C THR A 54 -14.33 0.36 -19.00
N SER A 55 -14.12 1.61 -18.67
CA SER A 55 -12.80 2.19 -18.40
C SER A 55 -12.84 3.01 -17.12
N PHE A 56 -11.69 3.19 -16.46
CA PHE A 56 -11.61 3.88 -15.18
C PHE A 56 -10.52 4.95 -15.18
N SER A 57 -10.81 6.10 -14.58
CA SER A 57 -9.85 7.17 -14.34
C SER A 57 -10.02 7.73 -12.92
N SER A 58 -8.91 8.00 -12.23
CA SER A 58 -8.97 8.51 -10.85
C SER A 58 -9.68 9.85 -10.71
N ALA A 59 -9.67 10.70 -11.74
CA ALA A 59 -10.29 12.02 -11.68
C ALA A 59 -11.80 11.99 -11.99
N ARG A 60 -12.28 10.97 -12.71
CA ARG A 60 -13.65 10.93 -13.26
C ARG A 60 -14.45 9.68 -12.86
N GLY A 61 -13.83 8.70 -12.22
CA GLY A 61 -14.43 7.40 -11.93
C GLY A 61 -14.48 6.48 -13.16
N PHE A 62 -15.44 5.56 -13.14
CA PHE A 62 -15.78 4.70 -14.27
C PHE A 62 -16.45 5.51 -15.39
N PHE A 63 -16.06 5.23 -16.63
CA PHE A 63 -16.61 5.84 -17.83
C PHE A 63 -16.68 4.81 -18.96
N ILE A 64 -17.51 5.08 -19.96
CA ILE A 64 -17.68 4.22 -21.11
C ILE A 64 -16.73 4.66 -22.21
N GLN A 65 -16.06 3.69 -22.83
CA GLN A 65 -15.12 3.91 -23.92
C GLN A 65 -15.50 3.05 -25.12
N MET A 66 -15.46 3.62 -26.34
CA MET A 66 -15.59 2.88 -27.59
C MET A 66 -14.45 3.25 -28.56
N ASN A 67 -13.99 2.28 -29.34
CA ASN A 67 -12.97 2.50 -30.39
C ASN A 67 -13.66 2.70 -31.74
N THR A 68 -13.10 3.59 -32.57
CA THR A 68 -13.65 3.99 -33.87
C THR A 68 -13.09 3.17 -35.04
N ASP A 69 -12.23 2.19 -34.80
CA ASP A 69 -11.60 1.39 -35.87
C ASP A 69 -12.55 0.43 -36.61
N CYS A 70 -13.86 0.53 -36.40
CA CYS A 70 -14.86 -0.23 -37.13
C CYS A 70 -15.53 0.66 -38.17
N SER A 71 -15.35 0.30 -39.44
CA SER A 71 -16.13 0.68 -40.64
C SER A 71 -17.66 0.41 -40.55
N LEU A 72 -18.17 0.20 -39.34
CA LEU A 72 -19.54 -0.14 -38.95
C LEU A 72 -20.20 0.95 -38.09
N LEU A 73 -19.67 2.18 -38.04
CA LEU A 73 -20.43 3.27 -37.44
C LEU A 73 -21.78 3.38 -38.15
N PRO A 74 -22.91 3.31 -37.42
CA PRO A 74 -24.13 3.87 -37.95
C PRO A 74 -23.84 5.34 -38.20
N ARG A 75 -24.24 5.85 -39.36
CA ARG A 75 -24.46 7.30 -39.61
C ARG A 75 -25.48 7.92 -38.63
N ALA A 76 -25.95 7.15 -37.65
CA ALA A 76 -26.96 7.52 -36.67
C ALA A 76 -26.34 8.30 -35.51
N PRO A 77 -27.08 9.28 -34.95
CA PRO A 77 -26.66 10.00 -33.77
C PRO A 77 -26.50 9.04 -32.58
N LEU A 78 -25.49 9.32 -31.74
CA LEU A 78 -25.33 8.63 -30.46
C LEU A 78 -26.60 8.79 -29.62
N PRO A 79 -27.02 7.76 -28.87
CA PRO A 79 -28.16 7.85 -27.97
C PRO A 79 -28.07 9.04 -27.02
N SER A 80 -29.20 9.73 -26.80
CA SER A 80 -29.29 10.89 -25.89
C SER A 80 -29.02 10.55 -24.43
N GLU A 81 -29.02 9.26 -24.08
CA GLU A 81 -28.66 8.74 -22.76
C GLU A 81 -27.15 8.93 -22.45
N PHE A 82 -26.32 9.10 -23.48
CA PHE A 82 -24.89 9.39 -23.34
C PHE A 82 -24.63 10.89 -23.25
N ILE A 83 -23.90 11.28 -22.19
CA ILE A 83 -23.52 12.65 -21.89
C ILE A 83 -22.00 12.77 -21.73
N LYS A 84 -21.50 14.01 -21.72
CA LYS A 84 -20.05 14.34 -21.61
C LYS A 84 -19.19 13.60 -22.64
N ILE A 85 -19.66 13.53 -23.87
CA ILE A 85 -18.96 12.84 -24.97
C ILE A 85 -17.66 13.60 -25.28
N THR A 86 -16.54 12.91 -25.14
CA THR A 86 -15.19 13.41 -25.45
C THR A 86 -14.57 12.50 -26.49
N LYS A 87 -14.04 13.07 -27.58
CA LYS A 87 -13.26 12.33 -28.57
C LYS A 87 -11.77 12.55 -28.35
N THR A 88 -11.02 11.48 -28.26
CA THR A 88 -9.55 11.51 -28.20
C THR A 88 -8.99 10.55 -29.23
N LYS A 89 -8.40 11.07 -30.31
CA LYS A 89 -7.90 10.29 -31.46
C LYS A 89 -8.99 9.37 -32.04
N SER A 90 -8.82 8.05 -31.96
CA SER A 90 -9.77 7.00 -32.41
C SER A 90 -10.68 6.50 -31.29
N THR A 91 -10.74 7.17 -30.15
CA THR A 91 -11.50 6.71 -29.00
C THR A 91 -12.54 7.75 -28.58
N TYR A 92 -13.78 7.30 -28.43
CA TYR A 92 -14.83 8.10 -27.80
C TYR A 92 -14.97 7.66 -26.35
N SER A 93 -15.04 8.64 -25.46
CA SER A 93 -15.33 8.46 -24.05
C SER A 93 -16.62 9.20 -23.70
N PHE A 94 -17.52 8.57 -22.97
CA PHE A 94 -18.77 9.17 -22.53
C PHE A 94 -19.22 8.57 -21.20
N THR A 95 -20.27 9.14 -20.63
CA THR A 95 -20.91 8.65 -19.41
C THR A 95 -22.42 8.71 -19.55
N SER A 96 -23.17 8.16 -18.61
CA SER A 96 -24.62 8.30 -18.49
C SER A 96 -24.98 8.85 -17.12
N ALA A 97 -26.21 9.31 -16.94
CA ALA A 97 -26.70 9.76 -15.63
C ALA A 97 -26.64 8.64 -14.58
N ASP A 98 -26.99 7.41 -14.98
CA ASP A 98 -26.97 6.26 -14.07
C ASP A 98 -25.54 5.82 -13.73
N LEU A 99 -24.60 5.92 -14.67
CA LEU A 99 -23.19 5.66 -14.38
C LEU A 99 -22.59 6.69 -13.42
N ILE A 100 -23.03 7.95 -13.47
CA ILE A 100 -22.63 8.97 -12.49
C ILE A 100 -23.12 8.57 -11.08
N LYS A 101 -24.40 8.19 -10.95
CA LYS A 101 -24.95 7.73 -9.66
C LYS A 101 -24.22 6.50 -9.12
N MET A 102 -23.92 5.53 -9.98
CA MET A 102 -23.17 4.34 -9.58
C MET A 102 -21.73 4.66 -9.18
N ASN A 103 -21.08 5.63 -9.84
CA ASN A 103 -19.78 6.13 -9.41
C ASN A 103 -19.84 6.79 -8.03
N GLU A 104 -20.88 7.57 -7.73
CA GLU A 104 -21.07 8.16 -6.40
C GLU A 104 -21.23 7.09 -5.33
N ARG A 105 -22.07 6.06 -5.59
CA ARG A 105 -22.22 4.89 -4.70
C ARG A 105 -20.89 4.15 -4.48
N CYS A 106 -20.13 3.96 -5.56
CA CYS A 106 -18.81 3.32 -5.51
C CYS A 106 -17.81 4.14 -4.66
N GLN A 107 -17.83 5.46 -4.80
CA GLN A 107 -16.99 6.34 -3.97
C GLN A 107 -17.40 6.34 -2.51
N GLU A 108 -18.70 6.31 -2.20
CA GLU A 108 -19.19 6.24 -0.82
C GLU A 108 -18.76 4.93 -0.14
N SER A 109 -18.99 3.79 -0.81
CA SER A 109 -18.57 2.49 -0.29
C SER A 109 -17.07 2.44 0.00
N LEU A 110 -16.25 3.09 -0.82
CA LEU A 110 -14.82 3.20 -0.56
C LEU A 110 -14.45 4.11 0.62
N ARG A 111 -15.18 5.21 0.83
CA ARG A 111 -14.99 6.06 2.01
C ARG A 111 -15.28 5.27 3.28
N GLU A 112 -16.34 4.49 3.27
CA GLU A 112 -16.71 3.60 4.38
C GLU A 112 -15.63 2.56 4.67
N ILE A 113 -15.15 1.85 3.64
CA ILE A 113 -14.03 0.90 3.77
C ILE A 113 -12.81 1.57 4.42
N TYR A 114 -12.44 2.78 3.98
CA TYR A 114 -11.30 3.49 4.55
C TYR A 114 -11.52 3.91 6.00
N HIS A 115 -12.72 4.36 6.33
CA HIS A 115 -13.06 4.74 7.70
C HIS A 115 -12.98 3.53 8.65
N MET A 116 -13.54 2.40 8.23
CA MET A 116 -13.51 1.17 9.03
C MET A 116 -12.11 0.59 9.15
N THR A 117 -11.34 0.61 8.06
CA THR A 117 -9.91 0.23 8.07
C THR A 117 -9.14 1.08 9.08
N TYR A 118 -9.37 2.39 9.09
CA TYR A 118 -8.74 3.30 10.04
C TYR A 118 -9.11 2.97 11.49
N MET A 119 -10.39 2.67 11.76
CA MET A 119 -10.85 2.24 13.09
C MET A 119 -10.16 0.97 13.58
N VAL A 120 -10.04 -0.06 12.74
CA VAL A 120 -9.31 -1.29 13.08
C VAL A 120 -7.84 -1.00 13.39
N VAL A 121 -7.19 -0.14 12.60
CA VAL A 121 -5.79 0.24 12.83
C VAL A 121 -5.62 1.03 14.13
N CYS A 122 -6.53 1.94 14.46
CA CYS A 122 -6.49 2.68 15.71
C CYS A 122 -6.65 1.78 16.94
N GLN A 123 -7.54 0.78 16.86
CA GLN A 123 -7.71 -0.22 17.92
C GLN A 123 -6.43 -1.02 18.14
N LEU A 124 -5.87 -1.58 17.06
CA LEU A 124 -4.60 -2.31 17.11
C LEU A 124 -3.47 -1.46 17.68
N LEU A 125 -3.39 -0.19 17.27
CA LEU A 125 -2.35 0.72 17.74
C LEU A 125 -2.50 1.00 19.25
N SER A 126 -3.73 1.13 19.74
CA SER A 126 -4.01 1.27 21.16
C SER A 126 -3.50 0.07 21.95
N GLU A 127 -3.79 -1.16 21.49
CA GLU A 127 -3.31 -2.41 22.12
C GLU A 127 -1.78 -2.49 22.14
N VAL A 128 -1.12 -2.11 21.05
CA VAL A 128 0.36 -2.07 20.99
C VAL A 128 0.92 -1.05 21.98
N TYR A 129 0.28 0.12 22.11
CA TYR A 129 0.75 1.15 23.04
C TYR A 129 0.65 0.75 24.51
N GLU A 130 -0.30 -0.11 24.89
CA GLU A 130 -0.35 -0.68 26.24
C GLU A 130 0.91 -1.50 26.57
N HIS A 131 1.55 -2.08 25.56
CA HIS A 131 2.75 -2.90 25.69
C HIS A 131 4.04 -2.17 25.30
N ILE A 132 4.01 -0.85 25.07
CA ILE A 132 5.17 -0.12 24.53
C ILE A 132 6.41 -0.23 25.43
N HIS A 133 6.23 -0.31 26.74
CA HIS A 133 7.34 -0.36 27.69
C HIS A 133 8.15 -1.67 27.61
N CYS A 134 7.49 -2.81 27.41
CA CYS A 134 8.21 -4.08 27.28
C CYS A 134 8.93 -4.18 25.92
N LEU A 135 8.35 -3.58 24.86
CA LEU A 135 9.01 -3.48 23.55
C LEU A 135 10.31 -2.65 23.63
N TYR A 136 10.32 -1.54 24.37
CA TYR A 136 11.54 -0.77 24.61
C TYR A 136 12.60 -1.56 25.39
N LYS A 137 12.20 -2.24 26.48
CA LYS A 137 13.13 -3.11 27.22
C LYS A 137 13.73 -4.22 26.35
N LEU A 138 12.91 -4.84 25.50
CA LEU A 138 13.39 -5.84 24.55
C LEU A 138 14.39 -5.24 23.57
N SER A 139 14.12 -4.05 23.03
CA SER A 139 15.03 -3.32 22.15
C SER A 139 16.38 -3.02 22.81
N ASP A 140 16.39 -2.62 24.09
CA ASP A 140 17.62 -2.38 24.86
C ASP A 140 18.44 -3.66 25.02
N VAL A 141 17.79 -4.79 25.33
CA VAL A 141 18.47 -6.08 25.47
C VAL A 141 19.03 -6.55 24.13
N VAL A 142 18.24 -6.49 23.05
CA VAL A 142 18.67 -6.90 21.71
C VAL A 142 19.83 -6.04 21.21
N SER A 143 19.78 -4.73 21.40
CA SER A 143 20.86 -3.83 20.98
C SER A 143 22.17 -4.07 21.75
N MET A 144 22.08 -4.35 23.06
CA MET A 144 23.26 -4.71 23.86
C MET A 144 23.87 -6.04 23.40
N VAL A 145 23.05 -7.05 23.11
CA VAL A 145 23.53 -8.33 22.59
C VAL A 145 24.18 -8.16 21.21
N ASP A 146 23.58 -7.36 20.32
CA ASP A 146 24.12 -7.07 18.99
C ASP A 146 25.48 -6.35 19.07
N MET A 147 25.62 -5.38 19.98
CA MET A 147 26.90 -4.71 20.26
C MET A 147 27.97 -5.67 20.76
N LEU A 148 27.65 -6.54 21.73
CA LEU A 148 28.58 -7.53 22.25
C LEU A 148 29.00 -8.54 21.19
N LEU A 149 28.06 -8.98 20.34
CA LEU A 149 28.33 -9.86 19.22
C LEU A 149 29.26 -9.18 18.21
N ALA A 150 29.01 -7.91 17.87
CA ALA A 150 29.87 -7.15 16.98
C ALA A 150 31.30 -7.03 17.52
N PHE A 151 31.48 -6.82 18.84
CA PHE A 151 32.79 -6.81 19.47
C PHE A 151 33.47 -8.18 19.45
N ALA A 152 32.75 -9.25 19.79
CA ALA A 152 33.29 -10.61 19.74
C ALA A 152 33.73 -10.98 18.31
N HIS A 153 32.92 -10.60 17.31
CA HIS A 153 33.23 -10.80 15.90
C HIS A 153 34.45 -9.97 15.46
N ALA A 154 34.52 -8.70 15.86
CA ALA A 154 35.68 -7.85 15.59
C ALA A 154 36.97 -8.46 16.19
N CYS A 155 36.94 -8.91 17.45
CA CYS A 155 38.08 -9.58 18.11
C CYS A 155 38.43 -10.94 17.50
N THR A 156 37.51 -11.61 16.79
CA THR A 156 37.77 -12.89 16.11
C THR A 156 38.43 -12.67 14.75
N LEU A 157 38.04 -11.61 14.04
CA LEU A 157 38.61 -11.26 12.72
C LEU A 157 39.92 -10.48 12.81
N SER A 158 40.13 -9.76 13.91
CA SER A 158 41.35 -9.03 14.16
C SER A 158 42.21 -9.81 15.15
N ASP A 159 43.53 -9.87 14.94
CA ASP A 159 44.51 -10.58 15.78
C ASP A 159 44.71 -9.86 17.15
N TYR A 160 43.64 -9.27 17.72
CA TYR A 160 43.60 -8.64 19.03
C TYR A 160 43.64 -9.75 20.09
N GLY A 161 44.86 -10.15 20.45
CA GLY A 161 45.10 -10.95 21.64
C GLY A 161 44.41 -10.31 22.85
N LYS A 162 43.58 -11.12 23.54
CA LYS A 162 42.94 -10.88 24.85
C LYS A 162 43.18 -9.49 25.45
N LEU A 163 42.11 -8.70 25.59
CA LEU A 163 42.10 -7.58 26.55
C LEU A 163 42.39 -8.15 27.96
N CYS A 164 43.62 -7.95 28.44
CA CYS A 164 43.95 -8.13 29.85
C CYS A 164 43.40 -6.93 30.63
N ALA A 165 42.37 -7.15 31.45
CA ALA A 165 41.99 -6.22 32.50
C ALA A 165 43.00 -6.34 33.65
N SER A 166 44.20 -5.78 33.46
CA SER A 166 45.14 -5.52 34.56
C SER A 166 44.93 -4.09 35.07
N ARG A 167 45.18 -3.86 36.36
CA ARG A 167 45.16 -2.54 37.01
C ARG A 167 46.16 -1.52 36.43
N GLU A 168 46.92 -1.89 35.41
CA GLU A 168 47.82 -1.03 34.63
C GLU A 168 47.64 -1.35 33.13
N LEU A 169 47.52 -0.29 32.31
CA LEU A 169 47.38 -0.37 30.86
C LEU A 169 48.69 -0.85 30.21
N CYS A 170 48.79 -2.15 29.93
CA CYS A 170 49.85 -2.71 29.09
C CYS A 170 49.41 -2.76 27.63
N PHE A 171 49.77 -1.75 26.84
CA PHE A 171 49.69 -1.84 25.37
C PHE A 171 50.83 -2.72 24.84
N LEU A 172 50.54 -3.98 24.55
CA LEU A 172 51.44 -4.84 23.77
C LEU A 172 51.26 -4.55 22.28
N SER A 173 52.00 -3.56 21.76
CA SER A 173 52.22 -3.42 20.32
C SER A 173 53.34 -4.34 19.87
N ARG A 174 53.12 -5.05 18.76
CA ARG A 174 53.94 -6.14 18.19
C ARG A 174 55.40 -5.77 17.80
N SER A 175 55.89 -4.57 18.12
CA SER A 175 57.21 -4.12 17.64
C SER A 175 58.15 -3.48 18.68
N THR A 176 57.75 -3.21 19.93
CA THR A 176 58.70 -2.62 20.89
C THR A 176 58.28 -2.88 22.34
N ARG A 177 59.07 -3.67 23.08
CA ARG A 177 59.00 -3.74 24.55
C ARG A 177 59.51 -2.41 25.09
N VAL A 178 58.61 -1.52 25.50
CA VAL A 178 58.97 -0.38 26.36
C VAL A 178 58.22 -0.54 27.67
N PHE A 179 58.95 -0.89 28.72
CA PHE A 179 58.46 -0.81 30.09
C PHE A 179 58.57 0.65 30.55
N LEU A 180 57.46 1.37 30.62
CA LEU A 180 57.40 2.63 31.36
C LEU A 180 56.90 2.31 32.78
N GLY A 181 57.84 2.10 33.70
CA GLY A 181 57.55 2.08 35.12
C GLY A 181 57.39 3.52 35.61
N PHE A 182 56.19 3.89 36.05
CA PHE A 182 55.99 5.09 36.86
C PHE A 182 55.89 4.66 38.33
N PRO A 183 56.73 5.18 39.24
CA PRO A 183 56.58 4.91 40.65
C PRO A 183 55.37 5.67 41.19
N LEU A 184 54.50 4.95 41.90
CA LEU A 184 53.40 5.51 42.66
C LEU A 184 53.95 6.39 43.80
N LEU A 185 53.53 7.66 43.82
CA LEU A 185 53.54 8.54 44.99
C LEU A 185 52.08 8.83 45.37
#